data_AF-A0A7Z1AWX1-F1
#
_entry.id   AF-A0A7Z1AWX1-F1
#
_cell.length_a   1.000
_cell.length_b   1.000
_cell.length_c   1.000
_cell.angle_alpha   90.00
_cell.angle_beta   90.00
_cell.angle_gamma   90.00
#
_symmetry.space_group_name_H-M   'P 1'
#
loop_
_entity.id
_entity.type
_entity.pdbx_description
1 polymer ?
#
loop_
_entity_poly.entity_id
_entity_poly.type
_entity_poly.pdbx_seq_one_letter_code
_entity_poly.pdbx_strand_id
1 'polypeptide(L)'
;MVSSKPTGDDFEVLAEELTGQIRALVGIGGETNGLVSTARLLAERQPPLGTAPPALQLAMRLLEAAGPSGLTGEVSAADTELASYHRALDATVRHYQSGETEASLRFTDEETST
;
A
#
# COMPACT_ATOMS: atom_id res chain seq x y z
N MET A 1 -27.16 -21.83 13.37
CA MET A 1 -26.22 -21.03 12.56
C MET A 1 -26.01 -21.79 11.26
N VAL A 2 -26.55 -21.28 10.15
CA VAL A 2 -26.43 -21.92 8.83
C VAL A 2 -25.00 -21.75 8.36
N SER A 3 -24.27 -22.86 8.24
CA SER A 3 -22.99 -22.91 7.55
C SER A 3 -23.32 -23.01 6.06
N SER A 4 -23.48 -21.87 5.39
CA SER A 4 -23.54 -21.84 3.93
C SER A 4 -22.13 -21.99 3.41
N LYS A 5 -21.85 -23.12 2.77
CA LYS A 5 -20.64 -23.34 1.98
C LYS A 5 -20.66 -22.28 0.87
N PRO A 6 -19.65 -21.40 0.77
CA PRO A 6 -19.60 -20.40 -0.29
C PRO A 6 -19.68 -21.09 -1.66
N THR A 7 -20.50 -20.54 -2.54
CA THR A 7 -20.74 -21.04 -3.91
C THR A 7 -19.73 -20.38 -4.85
N GLY A 8 -19.41 -20.97 -6.01
CA GLY A 8 -18.43 -20.40 -6.97
C GLY A 8 -18.66 -18.92 -7.30
N ASP A 9 -19.93 -18.49 -7.38
CA ASP A 9 -20.34 -17.11 -7.60
C ASP A 9 -19.95 -16.15 -6.45
N ASP A 10 -20.01 -16.62 -5.19
CA ASP A 10 -19.62 -15.82 -4.02
C ASP A 10 -18.11 -15.56 -3.98
N PHE A 11 -17.32 -16.50 -4.51
CA PHE A 11 -15.86 -16.39 -4.57
C PHE A 11 -15.40 -15.40 -5.65
N GLU A 12 -16.06 -15.39 -6.81
CA GLU A 12 -15.74 -14.48 -7.91
C GLU A 12 -16.02 -13.02 -7.51
N VAL A 13 -17.15 -12.76 -6.83
CA VAL A 13 -17.51 -11.42 -6.33
C VAL A 13 -16.50 -10.93 -5.28
N LEU A 14 -16.07 -11.79 -4.35
CA LEU A 14 -15.05 -11.45 -3.35
C LEU A 14 -13.69 -11.15 -4.00
N ALA A 15 -13.32 -11.88 -5.05
CA ALA A 15 -12.06 -11.66 -5.78
C ALA A 15 -12.07 -10.32 -6.55
N GLU A 16 -13.22 -9.94 -7.13
CA GLU A 16 -13.37 -8.66 -7.83
C GLU A 16 -13.32 -7.48 -6.84
N GLU A 17 -14.00 -7.58 -5.70
CA GLU A 17 -13.95 -6.56 -4.65
C GLU A 17 -12.51 -6.36 -4.13
N LEU A 18 -11.81 -7.47 -3.87
CA LEU A 18 -10.42 -7.46 -3.41
C LEU A 18 -9.48 -6.85 -4.46
N THR A 19 -9.71 -7.15 -5.74
CA THR A 19 -8.97 -6.53 -6.86
C THR A 19 -9.21 -5.02 -6.93
N GLY A 20 -10.45 -4.58 -6.69
CA GLY A 20 -10.79 -3.16 -6.59
C GLY A 20 -10.04 -2.46 -5.45
N GLN A 21 -10.00 -3.09 -4.27
CA GLN A 21 -9.27 -2.58 -3.10
C GLN A 21 -7.76 -2.49 -3.37
N ILE A 22 -7.16 -3.49 -4.04
CA ILE A 22 -5.75 -3.47 -4.44
C ILE A 22 -5.46 -2.29 -5.36
N ARG A 23 -6.32 -2.03 -6.36
CA ARG A 23 -6.14 -0.88 -7.26
C ARG A 23 -6.20 0.45 -6.52
N ALA A 24 -7.14 0.60 -5.59
CA ALA A 24 -7.22 1.80 -4.75
C ALA A 24 -5.94 1.98 -3.93
N LEU A 25 -5.41 0.89 -3.36
CA LEU A 25 -4.17 0.89 -2.59
C LEU A 25 -2.95 1.30 -3.43
N VAL A 26 -2.86 0.84 -4.68
CA VAL A 26 -1.83 1.27 -5.64
C VAL A 26 -1.93 2.77 -5.91
N GLY A 27 -3.14 3.31 -6.05
CA GLY A 27 -3.39 4.74 -6.20
C GLY A 27 -2.83 5.54 -5.01
N ILE A 28 -3.18 5.14 -3.79
CA ILE A 28 -2.67 5.75 -2.55
C ILE A 28 -1.14 5.62 -2.48
N GLY A 29 -0.57 4.51 -2.94
CA GLY A 29 0.87 4.30 -3.01
C GLY A 29 1.58 5.27 -3.95
N GLY A 30 0.97 5.55 -5.11
CA GLY A 30 1.46 6.55 -6.05
C GLY A 30 1.45 7.97 -5.44
N GLU A 31 0.35 8.34 -4.80
CA GLU A 31 0.22 9.64 -4.12
C GLU A 31 1.23 9.79 -2.98
N THR A 32 1.40 8.74 -2.16
CA THR A 32 2.35 8.72 -1.04
C THR A 32 3.78 8.86 -1.52
N ASN A 33 4.16 8.19 -2.61
CA ASN A 33 5.47 8.39 -3.25
C ASN A 33 5.69 9.83 -3.72
N GLY A 34 4.64 10.47 -4.28
CA GLY A 34 4.66 11.88 -4.62
C GLY A 34 4.93 12.77 -3.40
N LEU A 35 4.31 12.45 -2.25
CA LEU A 35 4.56 13.13 -0.99
C LEU A 35 5.99 12.92 -0.48
N VAL A 36 6.54 11.70 -0.56
CA VAL A 36 7.96 11.42 -0.20
C VAL A 36 8.90 12.31 -1.03
N SER A 37 8.69 12.38 -2.34
CA SER A 37 9.50 13.21 -3.23
C SER A 37 9.41 14.69 -2.85
N THR A 38 8.20 15.18 -2.60
CA THR A 38 7.96 16.58 -2.23
C THR A 38 8.55 16.93 -0.86
N ALA A 39 8.46 16.01 0.10
CA ALA A 39 9.05 16.19 1.43
C ALA A 39 10.58 16.25 1.37
N ARG A 40 11.23 15.41 0.55
CA ARG A 40 12.68 15.47 0.32
C ARG A 40 13.11 16.80 -0.28
N LEU A 41 12.40 17.26 -1.31
CA LEU A 41 12.66 18.57 -1.93
C LEU A 41 12.51 19.71 -0.91
N LEU A 42 11.53 19.62 -0.01
CA LEU A 42 11.35 20.60 1.06
C LEU A 42 12.50 20.58 2.07
N ALA A 43 13.00 19.39 2.44
CA ALA A 43 14.12 19.21 3.36
C ALA A 43 15.45 19.75 2.81
N GLU A 44 15.64 19.68 1.50
CA GLU A 44 16.85 20.15 0.81
C GLU A 44 16.82 21.67 0.54
N ARG A 45 15.63 22.28 0.55
CA ARG A 45 15.47 23.68 0.19
C ARG A 45 15.69 24.60 1.39
N GLN A 46 16.68 25.48 1.28
CA GLN A 46 16.94 26.49 2.31
C GLN A 46 15.77 27.51 2.40
N PRO A 47 15.17 27.70 3.60
CA PRO A 47 14.09 28.67 3.79
C PRO A 47 14.56 30.10 3.57
N PRO A 48 13.85 30.93 2.79
CA PRO A 48 14.21 32.33 2.56
C PRO A 48 13.78 33.21 3.74
N LEU A 49 14.42 33.03 4.90
CA LEU A 49 14.07 33.75 6.15
C LEU A 49 15.01 34.93 6.47
N GLY A 50 16.01 35.20 5.62
CA GLY A 50 17.03 36.23 5.85
C GLY A 50 18.20 35.74 6.72
N THR A 51 19.06 36.66 7.16
CA THR A 51 20.34 36.33 7.84
C THR A 51 20.40 36.72 9.32
N ALA A 52 19.31 37.27 9.88
CA ALA A 52 19.26 37.59 11.30
C ALA A 52 19.41 36.31 12.14
N PRO A 53 20.11 36.33 13.29
CA PRO A 53 20.28 35.16 14.14
C PRO A 53 18.99 34.36 14.46
N PRO A 54 17.85 34.99 14.82
CA PRO A 54 16.61 34.25 15.03
C PRO A 54 16.05 33.62 13.75
N ALA A 55 16.26 34.24 12.59
CA ALA A 55 15.83 33.68 11.30
C ALA A 55 16.65 32.44 10.91
N LEU A 56 17.96 32.43 11.20
CA LEU A 56 18.81 31.27 10.99
C LEU A 56 18.39 30.10 11.88
N GLN A 57 18.09 30.35 13.16
CA GLN A 57 17.55 29.32 14.06
C GLN A 57 16.23 28.74 13.56
N LEU A 58 15.33 29.59 13.07
CA LEU A 58 14.06 29.14 12.50
C LEU A 58 14.29 28.31 11.22
N ALA A 59 15.18 28.75 10.34
CA ALA A 59 15.52 28.01 9.13
C ALA A 59 16.06 26.61 9.48
N MET A 60 16.98 26.50 10.45
CA MET A 60 17.50 25.21 10.91
C MET A 60 16.40 24.29 11.44
N ARG A 61 15.46 24.81 12.25
CA ARG A 61 14.33 24.03 12.77
C ARG A 61 13.41 23.54 11.66
N LEU A 62 13.18 24.36 10.63
CA LEU A 62 12.37 23.94 9.47
C LEU A 62 13.06 22.84 8.66
N LEU A 63 14.38 22.94 8.44
CA LEU A 63 15.12 21.86 7.78
C LEU A 63 15.08 20.57 8.60
N GLU A 64 15.25 20.64 9.92
CA GLU A 64 15.17 19.49 10.80
C GLU A 64 13.77 18.85 10.77
N ALA A 65 12.72 19.66 10.85
CA ALA A 65 11.34 19.21 10.79
C ALA A 65 10.94 18.63 9.42
N ALA A 66 11.51 19.14 8.33
CA ALA A 66 11.29 18.61 6.98
C ALA A 66 12.14 17.36 6.70
N GLY A 67 13.30 17.24 7.35
CA GLY A 67 14.33 16.25 7.09
C GLY A 67 13.98 14.81 7.50
N PRO A 68 14.99 13.91 7.47
CA PRO A 68 14.80 12.47 7.72
C PRO A 68 14.27 12.13 9.11
N SER A 69 14.53 12.97 10.12
CA SER A 69 14.00 12.82 11.48
C SER A 69 12.59 13.39 11.65
N GLY A 70 12.03 14.03 10.61
CA GLY A 70 10.71 14.63 10.61
C GLY A 70 9.89 14.16 9.41
N LEU A 71 9.28 15.11 8.69
CA LEU A 71 8.30 14.84 7.63
C LEU A 71 8.79 13.83 6.59
N THR A 72 10.03 13.95 6.10
CA THR A 72 10.56 13.02 5.10
C THR A 72 10.63 11.59 5.64
N GLY A 73 11.02 11.42 6.91
CA GLY A 73 11.08 10.13 7.58
C GLY A 73 9.70 9.50 7.72
N GLU A 74 8.76 10.25 8.28
CA GLU A 74 7.38 9.80 8.53
C GLU A 74 6.67 9.36 7.25
N VAL A 75 6.76 10.17 6.18
CA VAL A 75 6.10 9.85 4.91
C VAL A 75 6.80 8.67 4.21
N SER A 76 8.13 8.54 4.34
CA SER A 76 8.85 7.38 3.80
C SER A 76 8.50 6.08 4.55
N ALA A 77 8.28 6.16 5.86
CA ALA A 77 7.82 5.02 6.66
C ALA A 77 6.41 4.61 6.24
N ALA A 78 5.50 5.57 6.06
CA ALA A 78 4.16 5.31 5.57
C ALA A 78 4.15 4.64 4.19
N ASP A 79 4.99 5.11 3.25
CA ASP A 79 5.17 4.47 1.93
C ASP A 79 5.64 3.01 2.05
N THR A 80 6.59 2.74 2.95
CA THR A 80 7.11 1.40 3.21
C THR A 80 6.04 0.46 3.74
N GLU A 81 5.25 0.91 4.73
CA GLU A 81 4.15 0.13 5.30
C GLU A 81 3.06 -0.15 4.25
N LEU A 82 2.73 0.84 3.43
CA LEU A 82 1.75 0.70 2.37
C LEU A 82 2.20 -0.32 1.31
N ALA A 83 3.48 -0.27 0.91
CA ALA A 83 4.07 -1.24 0.00
C ALA A 83 4.14 -2.65 0.61
N SER A 84 4.33 -2.76 1.93
CA SER A 84 4.27 -4.03 2.66
C SER A 84 2.86 -4.61 2.65
N TYR A 85 1.86 -3.79 2.99
CA TYR A 85 0.46 -4.19 3.00
C TYR A 85 -0.03 -4.60 1.60
N HIS A 86 0.34 -3.85 0.56
CA HIS A 86 0.02 -4.21 -0.83
C HIS A 86 0.57 -5.59 -1.21
N ARG A 87 1.83 -5.89 -0.86
CA ARG A 87 2.44 -7.20 -1.13
C ARG A 87 1.74 -8.33 -0.37
N ALA A 88 1.36 -8.10 0.88
CA ALA A 88 0.62 -9.08 1.67
C ALA A 88 -0.77 -9.37 1.08
N LEU A 89 -1.46 -8.33 0.59
CA LEU A 89 -2.77 -8.45 -0.03
C LEU A 89 -2.70 -9.21 -1.36
N ASP A 90 -1.77 -8.84 -2.25
CA ASP A 90 -1.53 -9.53 -3.53
C ASP A 90 -1.14 -11.00 -3.33
N ALA A 91 -0.28 -11.31 -2.34
CA ALA A 91 0.05 -12.68 -1.99
C ALA A 91 -1.18 -13.48 -1.52
N THR A 92 -2.05 -12.85 -0.72
CA THR A 92 -3.29 -13.46 -0.24
C THR A 92 -4.24 -13.77 -1.40
N VAL A 93 -4.43 -12.84 -2.34
CA VAL A 93 -5.28 -13.04 -3.52
C VAL A 93 -4.79 -14.20 -4.37
N ARG A 94 -3.48 -14.23 -4.66
CA ARG A 94 -2.87 -15.32 -5.44
C ARG A 94 -3.06 -16.67 -4.76
N HIS A 95 -2.94 -16.71 -3.43
CA HIS A 95 -3.17 -17.92 -2.67
C HIS A 95 -4.63 -18.41 -2.84
N TYR A 96 -5.62 -17.52 -2.71
CA TYR A 96 -7.02 -17.86 -2.94
C TYR A 96 -7.26 -18.40 -4.37
N GLN A 97 -6.76 -17.71 -5.40
CA GLN A 97 -6.92 -18.13 -6.80
C GLN A 97 -6.24 -19.47 -7.08
N SER A 98 -5.07 -19.72 -6.49
CA SER A 98 -4.39 -21.02 -6.62
C SER A 98 -5.15 -22.16 -5.95
N GLY A 99 -5.73 -21.92 -4.76
CA GLY A 99 -6.56 -22.90 -4.06
C GLY A 99 -7.86 -23.21 -4.81
N GLU A 100 -8.44 -22.22 -5.48
CA GLU A 100 -9.61 -22.41 -6.36
C GLU A 100 -9.24 -23.25 -7.59
N THR A 101 -8.08 -23.00 -8.19
CA THR A 101 -7.59 -23.77 -9.35
C THR A 101 -7.39 -25.25 -8.97
N GLU A 102 -6.77 -25.53 -7.82
CA GLU A 102 -6.60 -26.90 -7.32
C GLU A 102 -7.92 -27.59 -6.98
N ALA A 103 -8.86 -26.86 -6.36
CA ALA A 103 -10.19 -27.40 -6.05
C ALA A 103 -10.98 -27.72 -7.34
N SER A 104 -10.94 -26.82 -8.33
CA SER A 104 -11.63 -26.97 -9.61
C SER A 104 -11.09 -28.16 -10.41
N LEU A 105 -9.76 -28.34 -10.47
CA LEU A 105 -9.12 -29.50 -11.09
C LEU A 105 -9.53 -30.83 -10.42
N ARG A 106 -9.66 -30.85 -9.09
CA ARG A 106 -10.04 -32.04 -8.34
C ARG A 106 -11.51 -32.44 -8.56
N PHE A 107 -12.40 -31.46 -8.78
CA PHE A 107 -13.79 -31.72 -9.15
C PHE A 107 -13.92 -32.30 -10.57
N THR A 108 -13.11 -31.84 -11.53
CA THR A 108 -13.15 -32.38 -12.90
C THR A 108 -12.58 -33.80 -13.03
N ASP A 109 -11.67 -34.21 -12.13
CA ASP A 109 -11.14 -35.58 -12.10
C ASP A 109 -12.14 -36.60 -11.49
N GLU A 110 -13.03 -36.18 -10.57
CA GLU A 110 -14.09 -37.05 -10.05
C GLU A 110 -15.23 -37.26 -11.04
N GLU A 111 -15.57 -36.25 -11.85
CA GLU A 111 -16.67 -36.33 -12.82
C GLU A 111 -16.33 -37.17 -14.06
N THR A 112 -15.04 -37.32 -14.38
CA THR A 112 -14.57 -38.12 -15.54
C THR A 112 -14.33 -39.61 -15.23
N SER A 113 -14.52 -40.04 -13.97
CA SER A 113 -14.35 -41.44 -13.53
C SER A 113 -15.66 -42.24 -13.38
N THR A 114 -16.78 -41.80 -13.97
CA THR A 114 -18.05 -42.56 -14.02
C THR A 114 -18.45 -42.89 -15.45
#